data_AF-A0AAE4T234-F1
#
_entry.id   AF-A0AAE4T234-F1
#
_cell.length_a   1.000
_cell.length_b   1.000
_cell.length_c   1.000
_cell.angle_alpha   90.00
_cell.angle_beta   90.00
_cell.angle_gamma   90.00
#
_symmetry.space_group_name_H-M   'P 1'
#
loop_
_entity.id
_entity.type
_entity.pdbx_description
1 polymer ?
#
loop_
_entity_poly.entity_id
_entity_poly.type
_entity_poly.pdbx_seq_one_letter_code
_entity_poly.pdbx_strand_id
1 'polypeptide(L)'
;MEKKEWLVIPDTNFLLVPGQFEVDIVSELNRILDVRFRLLIPNVVLQELEVIERKSRGRDLLAVRMAKKLAERFEKIDIGEFGKGPIDDQIFEFAVKNECVIVCTNDKGLKKRLREKGVPVVYLRSKKILELEGMLE
;
A
#
# COMPACT_ATOMS: atom_id res chain seq x y z
N MET A 1 -24.65 6.50 -14.31
CA MET A 1 -23.36 5.78 -14.39
C MET A 1 -22.90 5.58 -12.96
N GLU A 2 -22.78 4.33 -12.49
CA GLU A 2 -22.15 4.06 -11.19
C GLU A 2 -20.71 4.56 -11.25
N LYS A 3 -20.26 5.32 -10.25
CA LYS A 3 -18.85 5.68 -10.11
C LYS A 3 -18.06 4.38 -9.92
N LYS A 4 -17.07 4.10 -10.77
CA LYS A 4 -16.15 2.98 -10.59
C LYS A 4 -15.47 3.10 -9.21
N GLU A 5 -15.32 1.97 -8.52
CA GLU A 5 -14.67 1.89 -7.22
C GLU A 5 -13.20 1.47 -7.41
N TRP A 6 -12.27 2.26 -6.87
CA TRP A 6 -10.83 2.02 -6.97
C TRP A 6 -10.32 1.12 -5.83
N LEU A 7 -9.44 0.18 -6.16
CA LEU A 7 -8.74 -0.66 -5.19
C LEU A 7 -7.43 0.02 -4.81
N VAL A 8 -7.29 0.38 -3.54
CA VAL A 8 -6.05 0.94 -3.00
C VAL A 8 -5.27 -0.20 -2.35
N ILE A 9 -4.07 -0.47 -2.87
CA ILE A 9 -3.24 -1.62 -2.51
C ILE A 9 -1.93 -1.12 -1.90
N PRO A 10 -1.76 -1.19 -0.56
CA PRO A 10 -0.53 -0.77 0.08
C PRO A 10 0.53 -1.88 0.08
N ASP A 11 1.79 -1.50 -0.09
CA ASP A 11 2.92 -2.35 0.25
C ASP A 11 3.21 -2.32 1.77
N THR A 12 4.15 -3.16 2.19
CA THR A 12 4.56 -3.26 3.60
C THR A 12 5.16 -1.97 4.13
N ASN A 13 5.99 -1.28 3.32
CA ASN A 13 6.67 -0.04 3.73
C ASN A 13 5.67 1.10 3.97
N PHE A 14 4.64 1.19 3.13
CA PHE A 14 3.59 2.18 3.24
C PHE A 14 2.76 1.99 4.52
N LEU A 15 2.46 0.74 4.90
CA LEU A 15 1.75 0.46 6.17
C LEU A 15 2.57 0.82 7.42
N LEU A 16 3.89 0.90 7.33
CA LEU A 16 4.78 1.30 8.43
C LEU A 16 4.83 2.83 8.61
N VAL A 17 4.40 3.61 7.62
CA VAL A 17 4.45 5.09 7.64
C VAL A 17 3.83 5.71 8.90
N PRO A 18 2.64 5.29 9.38
CA PRO A 18 2.05 5.87 10.59
C PRO A 18 2.94 5.72 11.82
N GLY A 19 3.62 4.58 11.97
CA GLY A 19 4.51 4.32 13.10
C GLY A 19 5.89 4.96 12.98
N GLN A 20 6.35 5.23 11.76
CA GLN A 20 7.68 5.79 11.50
C GLN A 20 7.68 7.32 11.41
N PHE A 21 6.59 7.91 10.89
CA PHE A 21 6.51 9.33 10.56
C PHE A 21 5.29 10.02 11.16
N GLU A 22 4.48 9.33 11.97
CA GLU A 22 3.29 9.89 12.64
C GLU A 22 2.26 10.47 11.64
N VAL A 23 2.19 9.88 10.44
CA VAL A 23 1.24 10.29 9.39
C VAL A 23 0.01 9.39 9.40
N ASP A 24 -1.16 9.99 9.49
CA ASP A 24 -2.43 9.29 9.29
C ASP A 24 -2.67 9.06 7.78
N ILE A 25 -2.21 7.91 7.29
CA ILE A 25 -2.33 7.54 5.88
C ILE A 25 -3.78 7.42 5.42
N VAL A 26 -4.73 7.10 6.31
CA VAL A 26 -6.15 6.96 5.94
C VAL A 26 -6.75 8.34 5.69
N SER A 27 -6.50 9.28 6.60
CA SER A 27 -6.92 10.67 6.42
C SER A 27 -6.27 11.30 5.18
N GLU A 28 -4.99 11.04 4.94
CA GLU A 28 -4.28 11.53 3.76
C GLU A 28 -4.79 10.91 2.45
N LEU A 29 -5.13 9.62 2.42
CA LEU A 29 -5.75 8.99 1.25
C LEU A 29 -7.09 9.65 0.91
N ASN A 30 -7.94 9.89 1.92
CA ASN A 30 -9.22 10.61 1.73
C ASN A 30 -9.01 12.06 1.25
N ARG A 31 -7.89 12.70 1.62
CA ARG A 31 -7.56 14.07 1.18
C ARG A 31 -7.16 14.12 -0.29
N ILE A 32 -6.43 13.12 -0.79
CA ILE A 32 -5.83 13.17 -2.14
C ILE A 32 -6.62 12.40 -3.20
N LEU A 33 -7.47 11.45 -2.80
CA LEU A 33 -8.25 10.61 -3.71
C LEU A 33 -9.69 11.12 -3.78
N ASP A 34 -10.02 11.88 -4.83
CA ASP A 34 -11.41 12.32 -5.11
C ASP A 34 -12.19 11.27 -5.91
N VAL A 35 -12.09 10.01 -5.49
CA VAL A 35 -12.77 8.86 -6.09
C VAL A 35 -13.33 7.97 -5.01
N ARG A 36 -14.32 7.14 -5.36
CA ARG A 36 -14.75 6.07 -4.47
C ARG A 36 -13.65 5.01 -4.44
N PHE A 37 -13.18 4.62 -3.26
CA PHE A 37 -12.14 3.61 -3.13
C PHE A 37 -12.34 2.68 -1.94
N ARG A 38 -11.67 1.53 -1.98
CA ARG A 38 -11.51 0.59 -0.86
C ARG A 38 -10.03 0.30 -0.66
N LEU A 39 -9.55 0.46 0.56
CA LEU A 39 -8.21 0.02 0.95
C LEU A 39 -8.27 -1.49 1.25
N LEU A 40 -7.50 -2.28 0.51
CA LEU A 40 -7.44 -3.73 0.64
C LEU A 40 -6.02 -4.16 0.99
N ILE A 41 -5.86 -4.99 2.01
CA ILE A 41 -4.54 -5.43 2.47
C ILE A 41 -4.15 -6.73 1.77
N PRO A 42 -3.03 -6.76 1.02
CA PRO A 42 -2.53 -7.99 0.42
C PRO A 42 -2.21 -9.07 1.46
N ASN A 43 -2.59 -10.32 1.18
CA ASN A 43 -2.24 -11.48 1.99
C ASN A 43 -0.72 -11.61 2.20
N VAL A 44 0.07 -11.42 1.13
CA VAL A 44 1.54 -11.50 1.18
C VAL A 44 2.17 -10.39 2.05
N VAL A 45 1.56 -9.20 2.10
CA VAL A 45 2.01 -8.09 2.95
C VAL A 45 1.76 -8.40 4.44
N LEU A 46 0.61 -9.01 4.77
CA LEU A 46 0.34 -9.47 6.13
C LEU A 46 1.39 -10.50 6.60
N GLN A 47 1.72 -11.45 5.75
CA GLN A 47 2.74 -12.47 6.05
C GLN A 47 4.14 -11.86 6.20
N GLU A 48 4.46 -10.82 5.43
CA GLU A 48 5.71 -10.08 5.59
C GLU A 48 5.77 -9.34 6.93
N LEU A 49 4.69 -8.66 7.32
CA LEU A 49 4.62 -7.97 8.61
C LEU A 49 4.85 -8.92 9.80
N GLU A 50 4.39 -10.18 9.72
CA GLU A 50 4.69 -11.20 10.75
C GLU A 50 6.18 -11.55 10.81
N VAL A 51 6.85 -11.66 9.66
CA VAL A 51 8.29 -11.91 9.60
C VAL A 51 9.08 -10.74 10.15
N ILE A 52 8.71 -9.51 9.77
CA ILE A 52 9.36 -8.28 10.25
C ILE A 52 9.18 -8.17 11.77
N GLU A 53 7.97 -8.39 12.30
CA GLU A 53 7.69 -8.30 13.74
C GLU A 53 8.63 -9.18 14.58
N ARG A 54 8.87 -10.43 14.16
CA ARG A 54 9.78 -11.35 14.87
C ARG A 54 11.21 -10.81 14.96
N LYS A 55 11.65 -10.09 13.93
CA LYS A 55 13.01 -9.55 13.79
C LYS A 55 13.16 -8.14 14.39
N SER A 56 12.09 -7.38 14.49
CA SER A 56 12.11 -5.98 14.95
C SER A 56 12.25 -5.85 16.47
N ARG A 57 12.83 -4.72 16.91
CA ARG A 57 12.98 -4.34 18.32
C ARG A 57 12.73 -2.84 18.50
N GLY A 58 12.47 -2.40 19.74
CA GLY A 58 12.31 -0.99 20.07
C GLY A 58 11.26 -0.27 19.22
N ARG A 59 11.64 0.87 18.62
CA ARG A 59 10.75 1.71 17.80
C ARG A 59 10.23 0.98 16.55
N ASP A 60 11.05 0.15 15.92
CA ASP A 60 10.63 -0.58 14.72
C ASP A 60 9.54 -1.60 15.05
N LEU A 61 9.63 -2.27 16.21
CA LEU A 61 8.60 -3.18 16.67
C LEU A 61 7.26 -2.45 16.94
N LEU A 62 7.33 -1.23 17.48
CA LEU A 62 6.13 -0.41 17.67
C LEU A 62 5.49 -0.06 16.32
N ALA A 63 6.28 0.35 15.33
CA ALA A 63 5.78 0.69 14.00
C ALA A 63 5.10 -0.52 13.32
N VAL A 64 5.70 -1.71 13.42
CA VAL A 64 5.12 -2.95 12.86
C VAL A 64 3.81 -3.32 13.55
N ARG A 65 3.73 -3.18 14.89
CA ARG A 65 2.47 -3.43 15.62
C ARG A 65 1.38 -2.44 15.24
N MET A 66 1.72 -1.17 15.03
CA MET A 66 0.79 -0.17 14.51
C MET A 66 0.31 -0.52 13.10
N ALA A 67 1.21 -0.95 12.21
CA ALA A 67 0.88 -1.39 10.87
C ALA A 67 -0.09 -2.58 10.87
N LYS A 68 0.15 -3.60 11.70
CA LYS A 68 -0.77 -4.75 11.85
C LYS A 68 -2.14 -4.34 12.36
N LYS A 69 -2.19 -3.52 13.42
CA LYS A 69 -3.46 -3.00 13.97
C LYS A 69 -4.23 -2.14 12.96
N LEU A 70 -3.52 -1.40 12.11
CA LEU A 70 -4.15 -0.66 11.02
C LEU A 70 -4.71 -1.59 9.96
N ALA A 71 -3.93 -2.60 9.55
CA ALA A 71 -4.33 -3.58 8.54
C ALA A 71 -5.58 -4.39 8.95
N GLU A 72 -5.75 -4.69 10.24
CA GLU A 72 -6.94 -5.37 10.78
C GLU A 72 -8.26 -4.62 10.55
N ARG A 73 -8.20 -3.30 10.29
CA ARG A 73 -9.40 -2.47 10.04
C ARG A 73 -9.93 -2.61 8.61
N PHE A 74 -9.19 -3.25 7.72
CA PHE A 74 -9.47 -3.29 6.30
C PHE A 74 -9.61 -4.72 5.81
N GLU A 75 -10.33 -4.88 4.70
CA GLU A 75 -10.51 -6.18 4.08
C GLU A 75 -9.21 -6.69 3.48
N LYS A 76 -9.06 -8.01 3.46
CA LYS A 76 -7.90 -8.68 2.89
C LYS A 76 -8.18 -9.02 1.43
N ILE A 77 -7.14 -8.98 0.63
CA ILE A 77 -7.18 -9.46 -0.76
C ILE A 77 -6.06 -10.47 -1.00
N ASP A 78 -6.41 -11.57 -1.67
CA ASP A 78 -5.43 -12.55 -2.11
C ASP A 78 -4.87 -12.12 -3.47
N ILE A 79 -3.57 -11.83 -3.50
CA ILE A 79 -2.88 -11.39 -4.72
C ILE A 79 -1.75 -12.33 -5.12
N GLY A 80 -1.42 -13.33 -4.29
CA GLY A 80 -0.24 -14.15 -4.51
C GLY A 80 0.16 -15.02 -3.32
N GLU A 81 1.40 -15.50 -3.33
CA GLU A 81 1.93 -16.47 -2.38
C GLU A 81 3.25 -15.99 -1.77
N PHE A 82 3.30 -15.91 -0.45
CA PHE A 82 4.49 -15.45 0.26
C PHE A 82 5.65 -16.45 0.10
N GLY A 83 6.82 -15.95 -0.29
CA GLY A 83 8.02 -16.77 -0.53
C GLY A 83 8.16 -17.31 -1.97
N LYS A 84 7.12 -17.18 -2.81
CA LYS A 84 7.18 -17.60 -4.23
C LYS A 84 7.96 -16.63 -5.13
N GLY A 85 8.10 -15.39 -4.70
CA GLY A 85 8.83 -14.34 -5.40
C GLY A 85 8.77 -13.02 -4.62
N PRO A 86 9.44 -11.97 -5.13
CA PRO A 86 9.41 -10.65 -4.51
C PRO A 86 7.96 -10.14 -4.37
N ILE A 87 7.62 -9.58 -3.20
CA ILE A 87 6.27 -9.07 -2.94
C ILE A 87 5.92 -7.93 -3.90
N ASP A 88 6.89 -7.04 -4.18
CA ASP A 88 6.75 -5.95 -5.13
C ASP A 88 6.35 -6.45 -6.54
N ASP A 89 6.86 -7.61 -6.96
CA ASP A 89 6.50 -8.22 -8.24
C ASP A 89 5.06 -8.72 -8.23
N GLN A 90 4.62 -9.33 -7.13
CA GLN A 90 3.25 -9.82 -6.97
C GLN A 90 2.23 -8.66 -6.94
N ILE A 91 2.55 -7.57 -6.23
CA ILE A 91 1.76 -6.34 -6.22
C ILE A 91 1.70 -5.72 -7.62
N PHE A 92 2.84 -5.64 -8.31
CA PHE A 92 2.92 -5.12 -9.68
C PHE A 92 2.05 -5.95 -10.64
N GLU A 93 2.18 -7.28 -10.62
CA GLU A 93 1.39 -8.16 -11.47
C GLU A 93 -0.11 -8.04 -11.20
N PHE A 94 -0.50 -7.99 -9.93
CA PHE A 94 -1.89 -7.76 -9.54
C PHE A 94 -2.40 -6.43 -10.11
N ALA A 95 -1.65 -5.35 -9.91
CA ALA A 95 -2.09 -4.02 -10.31
C ALA A 95 -2.20 -3.85 -11.83
N VAL A 96 -1.35 -4.51 -12.61
CA VAL A 96 -1.38 -4.43 -14.08
C VAL A 96 -2.48 -5.32 -14.69
N LYS A 97 -2.87 -6.41 -14.01
CA LYS A 97 -3.91 -7.34 -14.49
C LYS A 97 -5.33 -6.89 -14.15
N ASN A 98 -5.49 -5.89 -13.29
CA ASN A 98 -6.80 -5.42 -12.81
C ASN A 98 -7.00 -3.95 -13.16
N GLU A 99 -8.25 -3.58 -13.43
CA GLU A 99 -8.63 -2.18 -13.62
C GLU A 99 -8.78 -1.46 -12.27
N CYS A 100 -8.67 -0.13 -12.30
CA CYS A 100 -8.95 0.74 -11.16
C CYS A 100 -8.12 0.42 -9.92
N VAL A 101 -6.84 0.07 -10.09
CA VAL A 101 -5.91 -0.17 -8.98
C VAL A 101 -5.01 1.05 -8.75
N ILE A 102 -4.88 1.46 -7.50
CA ILE A 102 -3.87 2.41 -7.03
C ILE A 102 -2.93 1.65 -6.11
N VAL A 103 -1.62 1.72 -6.35
CA VAL A 103 -0.64 1.11 -5.45
C VAL A 103 -0.07 2.17 -4.52
N CYS A 104 0.01 1.88 -3.22
CA CYS A 104 0.70 2.75 -2.27
C CYS A 104 2.10 2.18 -1.99
N THR A 105 3.14 2.88 -2.45
CA THR A 105 4.53 2.47 -2.25
C THR A 105 5.48 3.65 -2.24
N ASN A 106 6.52 3.55 -1.42
CA ASN A 106 7.65 4.47 -1.41
C ASN A 106 8.87 3.92 -2.17
N ASP A 107 8.81 2.68 -2.68
CA ASP A 107 9.90 2.09 -3.45
C ASP A 107 10.01 2.74 -4.84
N LYS A 108 11.21 3.22 -5.17
CA LYS A 108 11.45 3.94 -6.43
C LYS A 108 11.35 3.04 -7.65
N GLY A 109 11.75 1.77 -7.52
CA GLY A 109 11.75 0.79 -8.60
C GLY A 109 10.32 0.36 -8.94
N LEU A 110 9.55 -0.04 -7.93
CA LEU A 110 8.14 -0.40 -8.07
C LEU A 110 7.32 0.78 -8.61
N LYS A 111 7.49 1.97 -8.04
CA LYS A 111 6.85 3.19 -8.53
C LYS A 111 7.17 3.48 -10.00
N LYS A 112 8.41 3.29 -10.45
CA LYS A 112 8.77 3.47 -11.86
C LYS A 112 8.03 2.48 -12.76
N ARG A 113 8.06 1.18 -12.41
CA ARG A 113 7.43 0.11 -13.19
C ARG A 113 5.92 0.30 -13.31
N LEU A 114 5.24 0.66 -12.22
CA LEU A 114 3.80 0.90 -12.20
C LEU A 114 3.41 2.06 -13.13
N ARG A 115 4.16 3.16 -13.08
CA ARG A 115 3.94 4.31 -13.96
C ARG A 115 4.13 3.99 -15.44
N GLU A 116 5.13 3.18 -15.78
CA GLU A 116 5.34 2.70 -17.15
C GLU A 116 4.17 1.85 -17.66
N LYS A 117 3.32 1.34 -16.75
CA LYS A 117 2.09 0.60 -17.07
C LYS A 117 0.82 1.43 -16.89
N GLY A 118 0.93 2.73 -16.60
CA GLY A 118 -0.21 3.61 -16.39
C GLY A 118 -0.96 3.36 -15.07
N VAL A 119 -0.38 2.61 -14.14
CA VAL A 119 -0.98 2.36 -12.82
C VAL A 119 -0.70 3.55 -11.91
N PRO A 120 -1.74 4.21 -11.34
CA PRO A 120 -1.56 5.30 -10.38
C PRO A 120 -0.86 4.84 -9.09
N VAL A 121 -0.01 5.71 -8.55
CA VAL A 121 0.78 5.44 -7.35
C VAL A 121 0.57 6.52 -6.30
N VAL A 122 0.31 6.10 -5.07
CA VAL A 122 0.35 6.97 -3.88
C VAL A 122 1.65 6.74 -3.11
N TYR A 123 2.30 7.81 -2.68
CA TYR A 123 3.57 7.71 -1.94
C TYR A 123 3.69 8.81 -0.89
N LEU A 124 4.46 8.55 0.17
CA LEU A 124 4.80 9.55 1.17
C LEU A 124 5.87 10.51 0.64
N ARG A 125 5.56 11.81 0.60
CA ARG A 125 6.50 12.88 0.28
C ARG A 125 6.88 13.67 1.53
N SER A 126 8.15 14.06 1.57
CA SER A 126 8.73 14.89 2.63
C SER A 126 8.51 14.34 4.05
N LYS A 127 8.26 13.03 4.17
CA LYS A 127 7.92 12.33 5.42
C LYS A 127 6.70 12.93 6.16
N LYS A 128 5.78 13.58 5.45
CA LYS A 128 4.67 14.32 6.06
C LYS A 128 3.33 14.17 5.36
N ILE A 129 3.32 14.16 4.03
CA ILE A 129 2.09 14.18 3.23
C ILE A 129 2.10 13.07 2.20
N LEU A 130 0.92 12.59 1.83
CA LEU A 130 0.77 11.72 0.67
C LEU A 130 0.61 12.54 -0.60
N GLU A 131 1.15 12.02 -1.70
CA GLU A 131 0.91 12.51 -3.05
C GLU A 131 0.48 11.37 -3.95
N LEU A 132 -0.37 11.71 -4.92
CA LEU A 132 -0.79 10.84 -6.01
C LEU A 132 0.01 11.20 -7.26
N GLU A 133 0.52 10.18 -7.94
CA GLU A 133 1.09 10.29 -9.28
C GLU A 133 0.37 9.32 -10.22
N GLY A 134 -0.27 9.86 -11.25
CA GLY A 134 -1.13 9.12 -12.18
C GLY A 134 -2.48 9.82 -12.37
N MET A 135 -3.29 9.34 -13.31
CA MET A 135 -4.64 9.84 -13.56
C MET A 135 -5.67 8.87 -12.98
N LEU A 136 -6.71 9.42 -12.35
CA LEU A 136 -7.89 8.67 -11.94
C LEU A 136 -9.04 9.13 -12.84
N GLU A 137 -9.61 8.20 -13.60
CA GLU A 137 -10.78 8.40 -14.46
C GLU A 137 -12.08 7.92 -13.78
#